data_AF-A0A3A8GCY0-F1
#
_entry.id   AF-A0A3A8GCY0-F1
#
_cell.length_a   1.000
_cell.length_b   1.000
_cell.length_c   1.000
_cell.angle_alpha   90.00
_cell.angle_beta   90.00
_cell.angle_gamma   90.00
#
_symmetry.space_group_name_H-M   'P 1'
#
loop_
_entity.id
_entity.type
_entity.pdbx_description
1 polymer ?
#
loop_
_entity_poly.entity_id
_entity_poly.type
_entity_poly.pdbx_seq_one_letter_code
_entity_poly.pdbx_strand_id
1 'polypeptide(L)'
;MTTATPRTAPAVLPGPNDACWCGSGSKYKKCHRGADTVEARKKGGDTNRKGIRPGIVSPRRVVPLTIGRPDYADSVAGRPSRSRNEPDVKSPEVIARMRRACQAAAQVLVETAQHVRVGITTDELDAIAHEAYLKRGGYPSTLNYHKFPKSLCTSVNEVICHGIPDSRALEDGDIVNLDITIYLDGVHGDCSATYLVGNVEPQHQRLVQIAKECLDIGVAAVKPGQPISDIGRAVEAHAVKNGTSVVRAYCGHGIGETFHTALQIPHYYEPEATTVMQPGMVFTVEPMINQGHWDHRTWNDDWTVVTADGMRSAQFEHTLLVTDTGVEILTVP
;
A
#
# COMPACT_ATOMS: atom_id res chain seq x y z
N MET A 1 51.80 20.52 22.24
CA MET A 1 50.41 20.35 21.75
C MET A 1 50.35 18.99 21.10
N THR A 2 49.86 17.98 21.81
CA THR A 2 49.80 16.59 21.35
C THR A 2 48.64 16.44 20.37
N THR A 3 48.97 16.28 19.09
CA THR A 3 48.03 15.94 18.02
C THR A 3 47.48 14.54 18.26
N ALA A 4 46.25 14.44 18.75
CA ALA A 4 45.57 13.16 18.90
C ALA A 4 45.24 12.60 17.51
N THR A 5 45.81 11.45 17.17
CA THR A 5 45.50 10.69 15.96
C THR A 5 44.00 10.41 15.91
N PRO A 6 43.29 10.67 14.79
CA PRO A 6 41.90 10.29 14.67
C PRO A 6 41.79 8.77 14.81
N ARG A 7 41.13 8.32 15.88
CA ARG A 7 40.86 6.91 16.10
C ARG A 7 39.70 6.51 15.19
N THR A 8 39.75 5.31 14.63
CA THR A 8 38.63 4.70 13.90
C THR A 8 37.82 3.82 14.83
N ALA A 9 36.53 3.65 14.55
CA ALA A 9 35.67 2.76 15.31
C ALA A 9 36.20 1.31 15.28
N PRO A 10 36.23 0.60 16.42
CA PRO A 10 36.62 -0.81 16.46
C PRO A 10 35.55 -1.69 15.82
N ALA A 11 35.95 -2.90 15.38
CA ALA A 11 35.02 -3.86 14.77
C ALA A 11 33.90 -4.31 15.73
N VAL A 12 34.19 -4.35 17.03
CA VAL A 12 33.20 -4.58 18.09
C VAL A 12 33.06 -3.30 18.90
N LEU A 13 31.86 -2.74 18.89
CA LEU A 13 31.57 -1.47 19.58
C LEU A 13 31.45 -1.70 21.10
N PRO A 14 31.91 -0.76 21.95
CA PRO A 14 31.77 -0.87 23.40
C PRO A 14 30.32 -0.95 23.87
N GLY A 15 30.11 -1.47 25.08
CA GLY A 15 28.80 -1.43 25.73
C GLY A 15 28.33 0.02 26.00
N PRO A 16 27.02 0.28 26.12
CA PRO A 16 26.50 1.65 26.22
C PRO A 16 27.08 2.48 27.37
N ASN A 17 27.42 1.83 28.48
CA ASN A 17 27.96 2.48 29.67
C ASN A 17 29.50 2.45 29.75
N ASP A 18 30.17 1.80 28.80
CA ASP A 18 31.62 1.66 28.75
C ASP A 18 32.28 2.94 28.21
N ALA A 19 33.59 3.05 28.37
CA ALA A 19 34.38 4.15 27.80
C ALA A 19 34.32 4.14 26.28
N CYS A 20 34.17 5.33 25.67
CA CYS A 20 34.11 5.46 24.22
C CYS A 20 35.47 5.16 23.58
N TRP A 21 35.44 4.44 22.45
CA TRP A 21 36.63 4.04 21.71
C TRP A 21 37.50 5.21 21.19
N CYS A 22 36.90 6.40 21.01
CA CYS A 22 37.60 7.60 20.55
C CYS A 22 38.59 8.17 21.59
N GLY A 23 38.60 7.67 22.83
CA GLY A 23 39.49 8.14 23.88
C GLY A 23 39.05 9.45 24.55
N SER A 24 37.81 9.89 24.34
CA SER A 24 37.26 11.13 24.93
C SER A 24 37.03 11.06 26.45
N GLY A 25 37.21 9.90 27.08
CA GLY A 25 36.87 9.66 28.49
C GLY A 25 35.37 9.63 28.80
N SER A 26 34.51 9.87 27.80
CA SER A 26 33.05 9.85 27.95
C SER A 26 32.47 8.44 27.75
N LYS A 27 31.29 8.19 28.32
CA LYS A 27 30.53 6.95 28.07
C LYS A 27 30.14 6.85 26.59
N TYR A 28 30.28 5.67 25.99
CA TYR A 28 30.01 5.42 24.58
C TYR A 28 28.62 5.90 24.15
N LYS A 29 27.57 5.64 24.96
CA LYS A 29 26.19 6.09 24.68
C LYS A 29 26.02 7.59 24.48
N LYS A 30 26.84 8.40 25.14
CA LYS A 30 26.78 9.88 25.07
C LYS A 30 27.70 10.46 24.00
N CYS A 31 28.68 9.68 23.53
CA CYS A 31 29.74 10.19 22.67
C CYS A 31 29.49 9.80 21.21
N HIS A 32 29.59 8.51 20.87
CA HIS A 32 29.53 8.06 19.47
C HIS A 32 28.40 7.08 19.16
N ARG A 33 27.69 6.51 20.15
CA ARG A 33 26.64 5.50 19.88
C ARG A 33 25.59 5.96 18.87
N GLY A 34 25.15 7.22 18.93
CA GLY A 34 24.20 7.77 17.96
C GLY A 34 24.78 7.78 16.54
N ALA A 35 25.96 8.37 16.37
CA ALA A 35 26.65 8.45 15.08
C ALA A 35 26.99 7.06 14.50
N ASP A 36 27.54 6.16 15.32
CA ASP A 36 27.93 4.81 14.91
C ASP A 36 26.70 3.96 14.56
N THR A 37 25.55 4.15 15.25
CA THR A 37 24.29 3.48 14.84
C THR A 37 23.73 4.00 13.53
N VAL A 38 23.87 5.29 13.23
CA VAL A 38 23.47 5.87 11.95
C VAL A 38 24.41 5.42 10.83
N GLU A 39 25.70 5.35 11.08
CA GLU A 39 26.69 4.89 10.12
C GLU A 39 26.60 3.38 9.87
N ALA A 40 26.31 2.58 10.90
CA ALA A 40 25.98 1.16 10.75
C ALA A 40 24.67 0.95 9.95
N ARG A 41 23.67 1.82 10.09
CA ARG A 41 22.46 1.81 9.23
C ARG A 41 22.76 2.20 7.78
N LYS A 42 23.76 3.06 7.54
CA LYS A 42 24.21 3.42 6.18
C LYS A 42 25.10 2.36 5.52
N LYS A 43 25.95 1.69 6.30
CA LYS A 43 26.87 0.63 5.82
C LYS A 43 26.23 -0.77 5.82
N GLY A 44 25.17 -0.97 6.59
CA GLY A 44 24.38 -2.20 6.65
C GLY A 44 23.29 -2.21 5.59
N GLY A 45 23.68 -2.38 4.32
CA GLY A 45 22.83 -3.18 3.44
C GLY A 45 22.73 -4.55 4.09
N ASP A 46 21.56 -4.88 4.62
CA ASP A 46 21.34 -6.07 5.46
C ASP A 46 21.55 -7.34 4.62
N THR A 47 22.78 -7.82 4.55
CA THR A 47 23.16 -9.04 3.81
C THR A 47 22.69 -10.30 4.52
N ASN A 48 22.08 -10.18 5.71
CA ASN A 48 21.58 -11.30 6.49
C ASN A 48 20.06 -11.26 6.75
N ARG A 49 19.32 -10.29 6.17
CA ARG A 49 17.86 -10.28 6.22
C ARG A 49 17.30 -11.48 5.46
N LYS A 50 16.65 -12.39 6.18
CA LYS A 50 15.61 -13.28 5.62
C LYS A 50 14.40 -12.39 5.31
N GLY A 51 14.09 -12.20 4.04
CA GLY A 51 13.01 -11.34 3.58
C GLY A 51 13.16 -10.97 2.10
N ILE A 52 12.09 -10.41 1.53
CA ILE A 52 12.02 -9.93 0.14
C ILE A 52 13.07 -8.84 -0.07
N ARG A 53 13.69 -8.86 -1.25
CA ARG A 53 14.68 -7.87 -1.70
C ARG A 53 14.18 -7.24 -3.01
N PRO A 54 14.49 -5.95 -3.25
CA PRO A 54 14.17 -5.32 -4.53
C PRO A 54 14.92 -6.02 -5.66
N GLY A 55 14.20 -6.30 -6.74
CA GLY A 55 14.73 -6.72 -8.03
C GLY A 55 15.09 -5.53 -8.92
N ILE A 56 15.27 -5.79 -10.21
CA ILE A 56 15.53 -4.78 -11.23
C ILE A 56 14.20 -4.23 -11.73
N VAL A 57 14.02 -2.91 -11.63
CA VAL A 57 12.83 -2.21 -12.15
C VAL A 57 13.06 -1.88 -13.63
N SER A 58 12.22 -2.43 -14.53
CA SER A 58 12.30 -2.13 -15.96
C SER A 58 11.81 -0.70 -16.28
N PRO A 59 12.16 -0.13 -17.45
CA PRO A 59 11.71 1.20 -17.85
C PRO A 59 10.18 1.39 -17.80
N ARG A 60 9.74 2.63 -17.59
CA ARG A 60 8.32 2.99 -17.56
C ARG A 60 7.64 2.65 -18.89
N ARG A 61 6.46 2.01 -18.82
CA ARG A 61 5.64 1.69 -19.99
C ARG A 61 4.95 2.93 -20.55
N VAL A 62 4.68 2.92 -21.86
CA VAL A 62 4.11 4.07 -22.58
C VAL A 62 2.62 3.89 -22.74
N VAL A 63 1.85 4.91 -22.35
CA VAL A 63 0.42 4.98 -22.59
C VAL A 63 0.16 5.76 -23.90
N PRO A 64 -0.63 5.24 -24.86
CA PRO A 64 -0.99 5.97 -26.08
C PRO A 64 -1.63 7.34 -25.80
N LEU A 65 -1.41 8.33 -26.66
CA LEU A 65 -1.99 9.68 -26.50
C LEU A 65 -3.52 9.72 -26.65
N THR A 66 -4.12 8.67 -27.21
CA THR A 66 -5.57 8.52 -27.34
C THR A 66 -6.28 8.18 -26.03
N ILE A 67 -5.53 7.76 -25.00
CA ILE A 67 -6.07 7.44 -23.68
C ILE A 67 -6.16 8.72 -22.83
N GLY A 68 -7.32 8.95 -22.23
CA GLY A 68 -7.54 10.05 -21.29
C GLY A 68 -6.59 9.96 -20.10
N ARG A 69 -6.01 11.08 -19.69
CA ARG A 69 -4.95 11.14 -18.66
C ARG A 69 -5.38 11.97 -17.46
N PRO A 70 -5.03 11.56 -16.22
CA PRO A 70 -5.16 12.44 -15.07
C PRO A 70 -4.14 13.58 -15.11
N ASP A 71 -4.35 14.62 -14.31
CA ASP A 71 -3.58 15.87 -14.36
C ASP A 71 -2.07 15.70 -14.02
N TYR A 72 -1.71 14.63 -13.33
CA TYR A 72 -0.35 14.32 -12.95
C TYR A 72 0.41 13.45 -13.96
N ALA A 73 -0.26 12.86 -14.95
CA ALA A 73 0.35 11.88 -15.85
C ALA A 73 1.58 12.45 -16.59
N ASP A 74 1.47 13.67 -17.10
CA ASP A 74 2.51 14.34 -17.88
C ASP A 74 3.33 15.35 -17.04
N SER A 75 3.04 15.46 -15.75
CA SER A 75 3.77 16.32 -14.81
C SER A 75 5.15 15.74 -14.49
N VAL A 76 6.20 16.56 -14.58
CA VAL A 76 7.57 16.18 -14.16
C VAL A 76 7.60 15.76 -12.68
N ALA A 77 6.76 16.39 -11.85
CA ALA A 77 6.68 16.06 -10.43
C ALA A 77 5.76 14.86 -10.16
N GLY A 78 4.90 14.48 -11.10
CA GLY A 78 3.89 13.45 -10.91
C GLY A 78 2.84 13.79 -9.85
N ARG A 79 2.78 15.05 -9.41
CA ARG A 79 1.90 15.47 -8.30
C ARG A 79 0.53 15.87 -8.84
N PRO A 80 -0.57 15.33 -8.29
CA PRO A 80 -1.92 15.81 -8.60
C PRO A 80 -2.06 17.29 -8.28
N SER A 81 -2.90 18.00 -9.03
CA SER A 81 -3.17 19.39 -8.69
C SER A 81 -3.94 19.46 -7.37
N ARG A 82 -3.49 20.31 -6.45
CA ARG A 82 -4.17 20.58 -5.17
C ARG A 82 -5.47 21.38 -5.32
N SER A 83 -5.93 21.58 -6.56
CA SER A 83 -6.91 22.61 -6.92
C SER A 83 -8.36 22.15 -6.88
N ARG A 84 -8.61 20.84 -6.76
CA ARG A 84 -9.97 20.31 -6.72
C ARG A 84 -10.44 20.28 -5.26
N ASN A 85 -11.23 21.29 -4.89
CA ASN A 85 -12.19 21.14 -3.79
C ASN A 85 -13.30 20.19 -4.28
N GLU A 86 -12.95 18.91 -4.44
CA GLU A 86 -13.88 17.88 -4.83
C GLU A 86 -14.74 17.52 -3.61
N PRO A 87 -16.09 17.59 -3.72
CA PRO A 87 -16.95 17.20 -2.62
C PRO A 87 -16.86 15.68 -2.39
N ASP A 88 -16.97 15.27 -1.13
CA ASP A 88 -17.02 13.84 -0.78
C ASP A 88 -18.29 13.19 -1.35
N VAL A 89 -19.42 13.91 -1.29
CA VAL A 89 -20.70 13.52 -1.92
C VAL A 89 -20.65 13.83 -3.41
N LYS A 90 -20.70 12.79 -4.25
CA LYS A 90 -20.60 12.88 -5.70
C LYS A 90 -21.95 13.15 -6.35
N SER A 91 -21.94 13.86 -7.48
CA SER A 91 -23.15 14.04 -8.29
C SER A 91 -23.56 12.70 -8.95
N PRO A 92 -24.84 12.53 -9.33
CA PRO A 92 -25.28 11.33 -10.04
C PRO A 92 -24.49 11.01 -11.32
N GLU A 93 -24.03 12.06 -12.03
CA GLU A 93 -23.20 11.92 -13.23
C GLU A 93 -21.80 11.39 -12.90
N VAL A 94 -21.16 11.91 -11.85
CA VAL A 94 -19.86 11.39 -11.37
C VAL A 94 -20.02 9.93 -10.93
N ILE A 95 -21.07 9.61 -10.17
CA ILE A 95 -21.34 8.23 -9.74
C ILE A 95 -21.53 7.27 -10.93
N ALA A 96 -22.23 7.70 -11.98
CA ALA A 96 -22.40 6.89 -13.18
C ALA A 96 -21.06 6.60 -13.91
N ARG A 97 -20.13 7.56 -13.90
CA ARG A 97 -18.76 7.36 -14.40
C ARG A 97 -17.96 6.44 -13.48
N MET A 98 -18.06 6.63 -12.17
CA MET A 98 -17.40 5.81 -11.15
C MET A 98 -17.77 4.33 -11.29
N ARG A 99 -19.05 3.99 -11.50
CA ARG A 99 -19.48 2.61 -11.75
C ARG A 99 -18.73 1.96 -12.92
N ARG A 100 -18.53 2.69 -14.03
CA ARG A 100 -17.80 2.18 -15.19
C ARG A 100 -16.30 2.03 -14.91
N ALA A 101 -15.68 3.01 -14.27
CA ALA A 101 -14.27 2.95 -13.90
C ALA A 101 -13.99 1.81 -12.91
N CYS A 102 -14.82 1.68 -11.87
CA CYS A 102 -14.70 0.61 -10.86
C CYS A 102 -14.94 -0.78 -11.46
N GLN A 103 -15.93 -0.94 -12.35
CA GLN A 103 -16.11 -2.20 -13.07
C GLN A 103 -14.89 -2.53 -13.94
N ALA A 104 -14.32 -1.54 -14.63
CA ALA A 104 -13.11 -1.73 -15.42
C ALA A 104 -11.91 -2.12 -14.54
N ALA A 105 -11.73 -1.51 -13.36
CA ALA A 105 -10.71 -1.88 -12.38
C ALA A 105 -10.85 -3.34 -11.93
N ALA A 106 -12.05 -3.75 -11.52
CA ALA A 106 -12.34 -5.12 -11.11
C ALA A 106 -12.02 -6.14 -12.22
N GLN A 107 -12.33 -5.80 -13.47
CA GLN A 107 -12.00 -6.65 -14.62
C GLN A 107 -10.49 -6.72 -14.90
N VAL A 108 -9.73 -5.63 -14.71
CA VAL A 108 -8.26 -5.65 -14.83
C VAL A 108 -7.66 -6.50 -13.72
N LEU A 109 -8.16 -6.40 -12.49
CA LEU A 109 -7.73 -7.23 -11.37
C LEU A 109 -7.97 -8.72 -11.68
N VAL A 110 -9.16 -9.10 -12.13
CA VAL A 110 -9.50 -10.48 -12.50
C VAL A 110 -8.63 -10.99 -13.65
N GLU A 111 -8.41 -10.19 -14.69
CA GLU A 111 -7.56 -10.56 -15.83
C GLU A 111 -6.11 -10.77 -15.39
N THR A 112 -5.55 -9.84 -14.60
CA THR A 112 -4.16 -9.93 -14.10
C THR A 112 -3.98 -11.13 -13.16
N ALA A 113 -4.95 -11.38 -12.27
CA ALA A 113 -4.91 -12.46 -11.30
C ALA A 113 -4.83 -13.87 -11.92
N GLN A 114 -5.35 -14.06 -13.13
CA GLN A 114 -5.25 -15.35 -13.86
C GLN A 114 -3.81 -15.76 -14.16
N HIS A 115 -2.87 -14.81 -14.10
CA HIS A 115 -1.47 -15.04 -14.38
C HIS A 115 -0.61 -15.23 -13.11
N VAL A 116 -1.19 -15.11 -11.92
CA VAL A 116 -0.47 -15.36 -10.65
C VAL A 116 -0.10 -16.84 -10.58
N ARG A 117 1.20 -17.14 -10.65
CA ARG A 117 1.74 -18.50 -10.60
C ARG A 117 3.21 -18.47 -10.18
N VAL A 118 3.73 -19.61 -9.72
CA VAL A 118 5.16 -19.77 -9.45
C VAL A 118 5.98 -19.42 -10.71
N GLY A 119 7.02 -18.62 -10.53
CA GLY A 119 8.00 -18.24 -11.55
C GLY A 119 7.63 -17.02 -12.39
N ILE A 120 6.41 -16.47 -12.32
CA ILE A 120 6.11 -15.19 -12.98
C ILE A 120 6.73 -14.04 -12.19
N THR A 121 7.31 -13.05 -12.87
CA THR A 121 7.81 -11.84 -12.21
C THR A 121 6.70 -10.84 -11.92
N THR A 122 6.89 -9.99 -10.92
CA THR A 122 5.95 -8.88 -10.67
C THR A 122 5.95 -7.88 -11.83
N ASP A 123 7.07 -7.66 -12.52
CA ASP A 123 7.14 -6.83 -13.74
C ASP A 123 6.36 -7.43 -14.94
N GLU A 124 6.28 -8.76 -15.04
CA GLU A 124 5.41 -9.42 -16.02
C GLU A 124 3.92 -9.23 -15.67
N LEU A 125 3.55 -9.30 -14.38
CA LEU A 125 2.19 -8.96 -13.93
C LEU A 125 1.85 -7.49 -14.22
N ASP A 126 2.81 -6.58 -14.06
CA ASP A 126 2.67 -5.17 -14.48
C ASP A 126 2.46 -5.01 -15.98
N ALA A 127 3.16 -5.77 -16.81
CA ALA A 127 2.93 -5.76 -18.25
C ALA A 127 1.48 -6.15 -18.59
N ILE A 128 0.99 -7.21 -17.94
CA ILE A 128 -0.36 -7.74 -18.18
C ILE A 128 -1.42 -6.74 -17.74
N ALA A 129 -1.28 -6.19 -16.53
CA ALA A 129 -2.19 -5.17 -16.03
C ALA A 129 -2.17 -3.92 -16.92
N HIS A 130 -0.99 -3.45 -17.33
CA HIS A 130 -0.81 -2.30 -18.22
C HIS A 130 -1.65 -2.46 -19.49
N GLU A 131 -1.48 -3.56 -20.22
CA GLU A 131 -2.25 -3.84 -21.44
C GLU A 131 -3.75 -3.98 -21.15
N ALA A 132 -4.14 -4.57 -20.03
CA ALA A 132 -5.53 -4.72 -19.62
C ALA A 132 -6.21 -3.35 -19.35
N TYR A 133 -5.49 -2.36 -18.80
CA TYR A 133 -5.98 -0.99 -18.67
C TYR A 133 -6.18 -0.34 -20.05
N LEU A 134 -5.18 -0.42 -20.92
CA LEU A 134 -5.22 0.19 -22.26
C LEU A 134 -6.36 -0.37 -23.12
N LYS A 135 -6.58 -1.68 -23.07
CA LYS A 135 -7.68 -2.38 -23.75
C LYS A 135 -9.06 -1.84 -23.35
N ARG A 136 -9.19 -1.31 -22.12
CA ARG A 136 -10.42 -0.73 -21.58
C ARG A 136 -10.50 0.79 -21.77
N GLY A 137 -9.54 1.38 -22.48
CA GLY A 137 -9.49 2.82 -22.72
C GLY A 137 -9.06 3.64 -21.50
N GLY A 138 -8.56 3.00 -20.45
CA GLY A 138 -8.19 3.68 -19.21
C GLY A 138 -6.69 3.83 -19.01
N TYR A 139 -6.32 4.83 -18.23
CA TYR A 139 -4.94 5.08 -17.81
C TYR A 139 -4.67 4.37 -16.47
N PRO A 140 -3.52 3.68 -16.29
CA PRO A 140 -3.13 3.11 -15.00
C PRO A 140 -2.81 4.22 -13.99
N SER A 141 -3.68 4.45 -13.01
CA SER A 141 -3.63 5.66 -12.16
C SER A 141 -2.33 5.78 -11.37
N THR A 142 -1.72 4.67 -10.97
CA THR A 142 -0.44 4.66 -10.24
C THR A 142 0.72 5.17 -11.09
N LEU A 143 0.64 5.05 -12.43
CA LEU A 143 1.74 5.40 -13.32
C LEU A 143 2.04 6.91 -13.26
N ASN A 144 3.26 7.24 -12.82
CA ASN A 144 3.73 8.60 -12.54
C ASN A 144 3.04 9.32 -11.37
N TYR A 145 2.12 8.69 -10.63
CA TYR A 145 1.54 9.29 -9.43
C TYR A 145 2.63 9.47 -8.37
N HIS A 146 2.93 10.70 -7.98
CA HIS A 146 4.10 11.07 -7.18
C HIS A 146 5.43 10.44 -7.68
N LYS A 147 5.53 10.20 -8.99
CA LYS A 147 6.63 9.50 -9.68
C LYS A 147 6.69 7.97 -9.47
N PHE A 148 5.65 7.33 -8.95
CA PHE A 148 5.58 5.87 -8.93
C PHE A 148 5.83 5.30 -10.35
N PRO A 149 6.70 4.30 -10.52
CA PRO A 149 7.24 3.96 -11.84
C PRO A 149 6.41 2.95 -12.64
N LYS A 150 5.39 2.33 -12.04
CA LYS A 150 4.65 1.17 -12.59
C LYS A 150 3.15 1.41 -12.64
N SER A 151 2.42 0.46 -13.20
CA SER A 151 1.00 0.56 -13.57
C SER A 151 0.06 -0.10 -12.54
N LEU A 152 0.63 -0.89 -11.63
CA LEU A 152 -0.03 -1.43 -10.43
C LEU A 152 0.99 -1.50 -9.29
N CYS A 153 0.52 -1.77 -8.07
CA CYS A 153 1.39 -2.23 -6.99
C CYS A 153 1.33 -3.76 -6.87
N THR A 154 2.46 -4.39 -6.54
CA THR A 154 2.57 -5.82 -6.25
C THR A 154 3.25 -6.02 -4.90
N SER A 155 2.48 -6.37 -3.88
CA SER A 155 2.97 -6.44 -2.49
C SER A 155 3.07 -7.90 -2.05
N VAL A 156 4.30 -8.42 -2.03
CA VAL A 156 4.59 -9.83 -1.70
C VAL A 156 4.96 -10.00 -0.23
N ASN A 157 4.37 -11.00 0.43
CA ASN A 157 4.73 -11.44 1.79
C ASN A 157 4.72 -10.32 2.85
N GLU A 158 5.88 -9.87 3.34
CA GLU A 158 5.97 -8.80 4.34
C GLU A 158 5.76 -7.39 3.79
N VAL A 159 5.64 -7.23 2.48
CA VAL A 159 5.26 -5.96 1.86
C VAL A 159 3.79 -5.70 2.17
N ILE A 160 3.54 -4.62 2.90
CA ILE A 160 2.21 -4.17 3.32
C ILE A 160 1.44 -3.60 2.12
N CYS A 161 2.04 -2.62 1.44
CA CYS A 161 1.45 -1.95 0.29
C CYS A 161 2.54 -1.28 -0.56
N HIS A 162 2.14 -0.79 -1.74
CA HIS A 162 2.99 -0.01 -2.66
C HIS A 162 4.29 -0.70 -3.12
N GLY A 163 4.34 -2.04 -3.10
CA GLY A 163 5.45 -2.78 -3.69
C GLY A 163 5.59 -2.45 -5.17
N ILE A 164 6.78 -2.01 -5.59
CA ILE A 164 7.06 -1.69 -7.00
C ILE A 164 7.28 -2.99 -7.79
N PRO A 165 6.52 -3.25 -8.87
CA PRO A 165 6.81 -4.34 -9.79
C PRO A 165 8.25 -4.34 -10.32
N ASP A 166 8.94 -5.48 -10.22
CA ASP A 166 10.34 -5.66 -10.55
C ASP A 166 10.65 -7.09 -11.08
N SER A 167 11.93 -7.39 -11.27
CA SER A 167 12.38 -8.68 -11.81
C SER A 167 12.24 -9.88 -10.86
N ARG A 168 11.68 -9.72 -9.66
CA ARG A 168 11.50 -10.83 -8.72
C ARG A 168 10.42 -11.78 -9.21
N ALA A 169 10.78 -13.04 -9.43
CA ALA A 169 9.83 -14.11 -9.67
C ALA A 169 9.09 -14.49 -8.38
N LEU A 170 7.79 -14.74 -8.47
CA LEU A 170 6.99 -15.29 -7.38
C LEU A 170 7.43 -16.73 -7.07
N GLU A 171 7.55 -17.05 -5.79
CA GLU A 171 8.01 -18.36 -5.30
C GLU A 171 6.83 -19.21 -4.80
N ASP A 172 7.00 -20.53 -4.77
CA ASP A 172 6.00 -21.43 -4.18
C ASP A 172 5.82 -21.11 -2.69
N GLY A 173 4.58 -20.87 -2.28
CA GLY A 173 4.24 -20.48 -0.91
C GLY A 173 4.20 -18.97 -0.66
N ASP A 174 4.46 -18.11 -1.65
CA ASP A 174 4.23 -16.67 -1.55
C ASP A 174 2.74 -16.33 -1.41
N ILE A 175 2.46 -15.19 -0.79
CA ILE A 175 1.20 -14.45 -1.02
C ILE A 175 1.54 -13.12 -1.69
N VAL A 176 0.68 -12.66 -2.60
CA VAL A 176 0.87 -11.39 -3.33
C VAL A 176 -0.43 -10.62 -3.42
N ASN A 177 -0.44 -9.38 -2.94
CA ASN A 177 -1.51 -8.43 -3.24
C ASN A 177 -1.25 -7.77 -4.61
N LEU A 178 -2.30 -7.70 -5.42
CA LEU A 178 -2.36 -6.90 -6.64
C LEU A 178 -3.32 -5.74 -6.40
N ASP A 179 -2.83 -4.52 -6.58
CA ASP A 179 -3.57 -3.29 -6.32
C ASP A 179 -3.75 -2.48 -7.61
N ILE A 180 -5.00 -2.31 -8.01
CA ILE A 180 -5.44 -1.92 -9.35
C ILE A 180 -6.30 -0.67 -9.27
N THR A 181 -5.77 0.42 -9.83
CA THR A 181 -6.49 1.67 -10.00
C THR A 181 -6.50 2.12 -11.45
N ILE A 182 -7.69 2.26 -12.05
CA ILE A 182 -7.87 2.78 -13.42
C ILE A 182 -8.43 4.20 -13.41
N TYR A 183 -7.91 5.07 -14.28
CA TYR A 183 -8.52 6.35 -14.61
C TYR A 183 -9.26 6.23 -15.94
N LEU A 184 -10.59 6.41 -15.90
CA LEU A 184 -11.48 6.24 -17.05
C LEU A 184 -12.58 7.30 -16.99
N ASP A 185 -12.90 7.90 -18.15
CA ASP A 185 -13.94 8.93 -18.28
C ASP A 185 -13.79 10.12 -17.29
N GLY A 186 -12.58 10.41 -16.82
CA GLY A 186 -12.34 11.54 -15.92
C GLY A 186 -12.40 11.20 -14.43
N VAL A 187 -12.56 9.93 -14.06
CA VAL A 187 -12.61 9.46 -12.66
C VAL A 187 -11.74 8.21 -12.44
N HIS A 188 -11.40 7.93 -11.19
CA HIS A 188 -10.62 6.77 -10.77
C HIS A 188 -11.52 5.66 -10.21
N GLY A 189 -11.18 4.39 -10.46
CA GLY A 189 -11.79 3.24 -9.78
C GLY A 189 -10.70 2.34 -9.22
N ASP A 190 -10.87 1.88 -7.97
CA ASP A 190 -9.80 1.27 -7.18
C ASP A 190 -10.20 -0.01 -6.44
N CYS A 191 -9.34 -1.03 -6.53
CA CYS A 191 -9.51 -2.29 -5.82
C CYS A 191 -8.23 -3.11 -5.77
N SER A 192 -8.13 -3.94 -4.74
CA SER A 192 -7.02 -4.87 -4.56
C SER A 192 -7.46 -6.18 -3.95
N ALA A 193 -6.66 -7.22 -4.17
CA ALA A 193 -6.84 -8.52 -3.55
C ALA A 193 -5.52 -9.26 -3.37
N THR A 194 -5.42 -10.02 -2.29
CA THR A 194 -4.28 -10.92 -2.04
C THR A 194 -4.54 -12.32 -2.59
N TYR A 195 -3.58 -12.83 -3.36
CA TYR A 195 -3.60 -14.13 -4.01
C TYR A 195 -2.55 -15.07 -3.41
N LEU A 196 -2.86 -16.36 -3.42
CA LEU A 196 -1.97 -17.44 -3.00
C LEU A 196 -1.13 -17.89 -4.20
N VAL A 197 0.18 -18.07 -4.02
CA VAL A 197 1.09 -18.56 -5.07
C VAL A 197 1.47 -20.00 -4.77
N GLY A 198 0.93 -20.95 -5.53
CA GLY A 198 1.22 -22.37 -5.35
C GLY A 198 0.77 -22.91 -3.99
N ASN A 199 1.66 -23.63 -3.29
CA ASN A 199 1.37 -24.32 -2.04
C ASN A 199 1.66 -23.44 -0.80
N VAL A 200 0.75 -22.52 -0.51
CA VAL A 200 0.86 -21.63 0.66
C VAL A 200 0.58 -22.39 1.96
N GLU A 201 1.40 -22.18 3.00
CA GLU A 201 1.17 -22.80 4.32
C GLU A 201 -0.17 -22.36 4.94
N PRO A 202 -0.86 -23.25 5.71
CA PRO A 202 -2.19 -22.95 6.27
C PRO A 202 -2.26 -21.67 7.10
N GLN A 203 -1.19 -21.32 7.83
CA GLN A 203 -1.13 -20.09 8.62
C GLN A 203 -1.21 -18.82 7.76
N HIS A 204 -0.62 -18.83 6.56
CA HIS A 204 -0.64 -17.69 5.65
C HIS A 204 -1.92 -17.65 4.83
N GLN A 205 -2.51 -18.81 4.50
CA GLN A 205 -3.87 -18.87 3.96
C GLN A 205 -4.87 -18.27 4.95
N ARG A 206 -4.71 -18.57 6.25
CA ARG A 206 -5.54 -18.00 7.32
C ARG A 206 -5.39 -16.49 7.42
N LEU A 207 -4.18 -15.94 7.27
CA LEU A 207 -3.95 -14.49 7.22
C LEU A 207 -4.74 -13.83 6.09
N VAL A 208 -4.64 -14.37 4.87
CA VAL A 208 -5.37 -13.86 3.70
C VAL A 208 -6.87 -13.90 3.92
N GLN A 209 -7.38 -15.00 4.49
CA GLN A 209 -8.79 -15.13 4.84
C GLN A 209 -9.23 -14.09 5.88
N ILE A 210 -8.43 -13.85 6.93
CA ILE A 210 -8.73 -12.83 7.94
C ILE A 210 -8.76 -11.44 7.31
N ALA A 211 -7.81 -11.11 6.43
CA ALA A 211 -7.79 -9.83 5.73
C ALA A 211 -9.06 -9.61 4.89
N LYS A 212 -9.52 -10.65 4.18
CA LYS A 212 -10.79 -10.60 3.45
C LYS A 212 -11.98 -10.42 4.38
N GLU A 213 -12.05 -11.16 5.49
CA GLU A 213 -13.11 -11.01 6.50
C GLU A 213 -13.12 -9.59 7.10
N CYS A 214 -11.95 -9.01 7.34
CA CYS A 214 -11.80 -7.61 7.78
C CYS A 214 -12.40 -6.64 6.76
N LEU A 215 -12.12 -6.81 5.46
CA LEU A 215 -12.76 -5.99 4.41
C LEU A 215 -14.28 -6.15 4.45
N ASP A 216 -14.79 -7.39 4.44
CA ASP A 216 -16.24 -7.67 4.43
C ASP A 216 -16.94 -7.02 5.65
N ILE A 217 -16.31 -7.07 6.83
CA ILE A 217 -16.79 -6.43 8.07
C ILE A 217 -16.73 -4.90 7.98
N GLY A 218 -15.65 -4.34 7.43
CA GLY A 218 -15.51 -2.91 7.21
C GLY A 218 -16.59 -2.37 6.27
N VAL A 219 -16.86 -3.07 5.17
CA VAL A 219 -17.96 -2.76 4.23
C VAL A 219 -19.31 -2.81 4.95
N ALA A 220 -19.57 -3.85 5.76
CA ALA A 220 -20.83 -3.97 6.50
C ALA A 220 -21.04 -2.87 7.57
N ALA A 221 -19.97 -2.22 8.02
CA ALA A 221 -20.03 -1.07 8.92
C ALA A 221 -20.39 0.24 8.20
N VAL A 222 -20.29 0.31 6.87
CA VAL A 222 -20.65 1.48 6.08
C VAL A 222 -22.17 1.67 6.09
N LYS A 223 -22.61 2.72 6.80
CA LYS A 223 -24.04 3.06 6.93
C LYS A 223 -24.22 4.58 6.91
N PRO A 224 -25.23 5.10 6.18
CA PRO A 224 -25.55 6.51 6.22
C PRO A 224 -25.87 6.95 7.66
N GLY A 225 -25.38 8.12 8.05
CA GLY A 225 -25.59 8.70 9.38
C GLY A 225 -24.65 8.18 10.47
N GLN A 226 -23.75 7.23 10.18
CA GLN A 226 -22.74 6.74 11.13
C GLN A 226 -21.37 7.40 10.88
N PRO A 227 -20.52 7.56 11.91
CA PRO A 227 -19.18 8.11 11.75
C PRO A 227 -18.24 7.10 11.07
N ILE A 228 -17.24 7.61 10.34
CA ILE A 228 -16.19 6.78 9.71
C ILE A 228 -15.45 5.89 10.72
N SER A 229 -15.26 6.35 11.96
CA SER A 229 -14.59 5.60 13.02
C SER A 229 -15.21 4.22 13.31
N ASP A 230 -16.48 3.99 12.95
CA ASP A 230 -17.13 2.69 13.10
C ASP A 230 -16.56 1.61 12.16
N ILE A 231 -16.02 2.01 11.00
CA ILE A 231 -15.33 1.08 10.09
C ILE A 231 -14.08 0.54 10.78
N GLY A 232 -13.19 1.42 11.23
CA GLY A 232 -11.95 1.03 11.92
C GLY A 232 -12.20 0.27 13.23
N ARG A 233 -13.26 0.63 13.97
CA ARG A 233 -13.71 -0.11 15.16
C ARG A 233 -14.05 -1.56 14.84
N ALA A 234 -14.82 -1.77 13.78
CA ALA A 234 -15.28 -3.11 13.37
C ALA A 234 -14.13 -3.97 12.85
N VAL A 235 -13.27 -3.39 12.01
CA VAL A 235 -12.09 -4.06 11.43
C VAL A 235 -11.09 -4.46 12.52
N GLU A 236 -10.68 -3.54 13.39
CA GLU A 236 -9.68 -3.80 14.43
C GLU A 236 -10.17 -4.86 15.43
N ALA A 237 -11.44 -4.82 15.81
CA ALA A 237 -12.02 -5.83 16.68
C ALA A 237 -11.90 -7.25 16.10
N HIS A 238 -12.14 -7.43 14.80
CA HIS A 238 -12.01 -8.73 14.14
C HIS A 238 -10.55 -9.16 13.98
N ALA A 239 -9.67 -8.25 13.56
CA ALA A 239 -8.25 -8.53 13.39
C ALA A 239 -7.60 -9.00 14.71
N VAL A 240 -7.81 -8.23 15.79
CA VAL A 240 -7.27 -8.52 17.13
C VAL A 240 -7.83 -9.84 17.68
N LYS A 241 -9.13 -10.10 17.51
CA LYS A 241 -9.74 -11.37 17.93
C LYS A 241 -9.09 -12.59 17.26
N ASN A 242 -8.57 -12.43 16.04
CA ASN A 242 -7.90 -13.47 15.29
C ASN A 242 -6.36 -13.48 15.46
N GLY A 243 -5.82 -12.72 16.42
CA GLY A 243 -4.39 -12.70 16.72
C GLY A 243 -3.53 -11.99 15.66
N THR A 244 -4.15 -11.11 14.87
CA THR A 244 -3.47 -10.26 13.86
C THR A 244 -3.52 -8.79 14.28
N SER A 245 -2.82 -7.91 13.57
CA SER A 245 -2.86 -6.47 13.82
C SER A 245 -3.21 -5.67 12.55
N VAL A 246 -3.68 -4.44 12.74
CA VAL A 246 -4.07 -3.54 11.65
C VAL A 246 -3.03 -2.44 11.47
N VAL A 247 -2.54 -2.26 10.24
CA VAL A 247 -1.60 -1.18 9.89
C VAL A 247 -2.23 0.18 10.19
N ARG A 248 -1.43 1.12 10.70
CA ARG A 248 -1.90 2.45 11.15
C ARG A 248 -1.38 3.63 10.33
N ALA A 249 -0.39 3.40 9.46
CA ALA A 249 0.24 4.46 8.66
C ALA A 249 -0.49 4.76 7.35
N TYR A 250 -1.40 3.88 6.95
CA TYR A 250 -2.16 3.95 5.71
C TYR A 250 -3.64 3.69 6.00
N CYS A 251 -4.51 4.29 5.22
CA CYS A 251 -5.95 4.30 5.42
C CYS A 251 -6.66 4.30 4.07
N GLY A 252 -7.94 3.93 4.05
CA GLY A 252 -8.77 4.18 2.87
C GLY A 252 -8.92 5.67 2.61
N HIS A 253 -9.44 6.01 1.45
CA HIS A 253 -9.53 7.40 1.00
C HIS A 253 -10.79 7.67 0.21
N GLY A 254 -11.28 8.92 0.25
CA GLY A 254 -12.26 9.37 -0.73
C GLY A 254 -11.64 9.36 -2.14
N ILE A 255 -12.43 8.95 -3.13
CA ILE A 255 -12.00 8.74 -4.52
C ILE A 255 -13.07 9.25 -5.49
N GLY A 256 -12.64 9.74 -6.64
CA GLY A 256 -13.54 10.25 -7.67
C GLY A 256 -12.78 10.79 -8.87
N GLU A 257 -12.95 12.09 -9.15
CA GLU A 257 -12.16 12.79 -10.17
C GLU A 257 -10.70 12.96 -9.74
N THR A 258 -10.45 12.94 -8.43
CA THR A 258 -9.15 12.86 -7.78
C THR A 258 -8.91 11.44 -7.29
N PHE A 259 -7.68 10.93 -7.47
CA PHE A 259 -7.29 9.60 -7.01
C PHE A 259 -7.43 9.48 -5.48
N HIS A 260 -6.74 10.34 -4.72
CA HIS A 260 -6.83 10.40 -3.26
C HIS A 260 -7.30 11.80 -2.84
N THR A 261 -8.48 11.90 -2.23
CA THR A 261 -8.99 13.13 -1.64
C THR A 261 -8.55 13.28 -0.17
N ALA A 262 -8.98 14.35 0.50
CA ALA A 262 -8.66 14.57 1.92
C ALA A 262 -9.47 13.69 2.89
N LEU A 263 -10.53 13.04 2.41
CA LEU A 263 -11.31 12.11 3.23
C LEU A 263 -10.49 10.86 3.53
N GLN A 264 -10.25 10.58 4.81
CA GLN A 264 -9.45 9.44 5.27
C GLN A 264 -10.33 8.43 6.01
N ILE A 265 -10.10 7.15 5.75
CA ILE A 265 -10.85 6.01 6.30
C ILE A 265 -9.91 5.09 7.09
N PRO A 266 -9.58 5.38 8.37
CA PRO A 266 -8.72 4.51 9.17
C PRO A 266 -9.32 3.12 9.36
N HIS A 267 -8.48 2.08 9.27
CA HIS A 267 -8.89 0.68 9.50
C HIS A 267 -8.68 0.22 10.94
N TYR A 268 -7.95 1.01 11.74
CA TYR A 268 -7.87 0.87 13.19
C TYR A 268 -8.89 1.81 13.85
N TYR A 269 -9.24 1.59 15.12
CA TYR A 269 -10.17 2.49 15.80
C TYR A 269 -9.53 3.85 16.09
N GLU A 270 -9.97 4.87 15.35
CA GLU A 270 -9.62 6.29 15.52
C GLU A 270 -10.88 7.05 15.97
N PRO A 271 -11.07 7.33 17.27
CA PRO A 271 -12.28 7.97 17.77
C PRO A 271 -12.53 9.37 17.17
N GLU A 272 -11.46 10.05 16.75
CA GLU A 272 -11.46 11.38 16.17
C GLU A 272 -11.94 11.40 14.70
N ALA A 273 -12.01 10.24 14.03
CA ALA A 273 -12.57 10.08 12.69
C ALA A 273 -14.11 10.18 12.67
N THR A 274 -14.60 11.37 13.00
CA THR A 274 -16.01 11.68 13.30
C THR A 274 -16.84 12.11 12.08
N THR A 275 -16.23 12.21 10.90
CA THR A 275 -16.96 12.52 9.65
C THR A 275 -18.11 11.54 9.45
N VAL A 276 -19.31 12.07 9.26
CA VAL A 276 -20.54 11.29 9.09
C VAL A 276 -20.67 10.83 7.64
N MET A 277 -20.84 9.52 7.44
CA MET A 277 -21.11 8.94 6.13
C MET A 277 -22.48 9.40 5.62
N GLN A 278 -22.52 9.91 4.39
CA GLN A 278 -23.73 10.45 3.75
C GLN A 278 -23.97 9.77 2.41
N PRO A 279 -25.24 9.57 2.00
CA PRO A 279 -25.56 9.07 0.66
C PRO A 279 -24.84 9.88 -0.43
N GLY A 280 -24.26 9.18 -1.40
CA GLY A 280 -23.46 9.78 -2.47
C GLY A 280 -21.97 9.92 -2.15
N MET A 281 -21.53 9.69 -0.91
CA MET A 281 -20.09 9.61 -0.61
C MET A 281 -19.46 8.39 -1.29
N VAL A 282 -18.28 8.58 -1.88
CA VAL A 282 -17.50 7.50 -2.50
C VAL A 282 -16.09 7.45 -1.92
N PHE A 283 -15.71 6.30 -1.38
CA PHE A 283 -14.40 6.08 -0.73
C PHE A 283 -14.00 4.61 -0.76
N THR A 284 -12.72 4.33 -0.48
CA THR A 284 -12.16 2.99 -0.37
C THR A 284 -12.20 2.49 1.07
N VAL A 285 -12.39 1.17 1.22
CA VAL A 285 -12.06 0.44 2.45
C VAL A 285 -11.04 -0.61 2.04
N GLU A 286 -9.84 -0.55 2.61
CA GLU A 286 -8.64 -1.26 2.14
C GLU A 286 -7.76 -1.82 3.29
N PRO A 287 -8.34 -2.56 4.26
CA PRO A 287 -7.61 -2.94 5.47
C PRO A 287 -6.37 -3.80 5.17
N MET A 288 -5.22 -3.33 5.64
CA MET A 288 -3.94 -4.04 5.65
C MET A 288 -3.75 -4.75 7.00
N ILE A 289 -3.73 -6.07 6.98
CA ILE A 289 -3.68 -6.92 8.17
C ILE A 289 -2.33 -7.63 8.25
N ASN A 290 -1.60 -7.39 9.34
CA ASN A 290 -0.30 -7.99 9.59
C ASN A 290 -0.45 -9.23 10.47
N GLN A 291 0.31 -10.28 10.14
CA GLN A 291 0.45 -11.47 10.99
C GLN A 291 1.15 -11.15 12.32
N GLY A 292 2.06 -10.17 12.29
CA GLY A 292 2.81 -9.68 13.45
C GLY A 292 2.26 -8.36 13.99
N HIS A 293 3.16 -7.42 14.30
CA HIS A 293 2.82 -6.09 14.81
C HIS A 293 2.42 -5.12 13.68
N TRP A 294 1.68 -4.05 14.02
CA TRP A 294 1.19 -3.05 13.05
C TRP A 294 2.27 -2.11 12.50
N ASP A 295 3.46 -2.15 13.09
CA ASP A 295 4.53 -1.19 12.80
C ASP A 295 5.18 -1.50 11.43
N HIS A 296 5.69 -0.46 10.79
CA HIS A 296 6.13 -0.51 9.40
C HIS A 296 7.49 0.15 9.20
N ARG A 297 8.09 -0.10 8.04
CA ARG A 297 9.25 0.61 7.52
C ARG A 297 9.06 0.84 6.03
N THR A 298 9.52 1.99 5.54
CA THR A 298 9.57 2.27 4.09
C THR A 298 10.96 1.99 3.56
N TRP A 299 11.06 1.40 2.37
CA TRP A 299 12.32 1.20 1.67
C TRP A 299 12.90 2.51 1.14
N ASN A 300 14.15 2.46 0.69
CA ASN A 300 14.86 3.61 0.10
C ASN A 300 14.35 3.99 -1.31
N ASP A 301 13.36 3.26 -1.84
CA ASP A 301 12.67 3.59 -3.09
C ASP A 301 11.52 4.58 -2.88
N ASP A 302 11.31 5.05 -1.64
CA ASP A 302 10.26 5.97 -1.19
C ASP A 302 8.82 5.42 -1.25
N TRP A 303 8.63 4.15 -1.65
CA TRP A 303 7.31 3.56 -1.88
C TRP A 303 7.07 2.28 -1.11
N THR A 304 7.96 1.30 -1.22
CA THR A 304 7.69 -0.05 -0.73
C THR A 304 7.60 -0.05 0.80
N VAL A 305 6.43 -0.39 1.32
CA VAL A 305 6.14 -0.43 2.75
C VAL A 305 6.21 -1.87 3.21
N VAL A 306 7.00 -2.15 4.24
CA VAL A 306 7.13 -3.49 4.81
C VAL A 306 6.83 -3.50 6.29
N THR A 307 6.40 -4.65 6.82
CA THR A 307 6.30 -4.86 8.26
C THR A 307 7.67 -4.67 8.93
N ALA A 308 7.67 -4.07 10.12
CA ALA A 308 8.90 -3.80 10.87
C ALA A 308 9.56 -5.07 11.43
N ASP A 309 8.77 -6.13 11.64
CA ASP A 309 9.19 -7.43 12.16
C ASP A 309 9.46 -8.48 11.06
N GLY A 310 9.16 -8.17 9.80
CA GLY A 310 9.37 -9.07 8.66
C GLY A 310 8.33 -10.20 8.56
N MET A 311 7.24 -10.14 9.33
CA MET A 311 6.12 -11.06 9.17
C MET A 311 5.23 -10.63 8.01
N ARG A 312 4.42 -11.56 7.48
CA ARG A 312 3.57 -11.30 6.31
C ARG A 312 2.44 -10.32 6.60
N SER A 313 1.99 -9.64 5.55
CA SER A 313 0.80 -8.78 5.50
C SER A 313 -0.12 -9.23 4.37
N ALA A 314 -1.42 -8.95 4.50
CA ALA A 314 -2.41 -9.18 3.45
C ALA A 314 -3.39 -8.02 3.42
N GLN A 315 -3.89 -7.70 2.22
CA GLN A 315 -4.81 -6.59 1.96
C GLN A 315 -5.86 -7.00 0.95
N PHE A 316 -7.07 -6.48 1.13
CA PHE A 316 -8.15 -6.47 0.16
C PHE A 316 -8.79 -5.10 0.17
N GLU A 317 -9.38 -4.71 -0.95
CA GLU A 317 -9.98 -3.39 -1.09
C GLU A 317 -11.19 -3.35 -2.01
N HIS A 318 -12.15 -2.51 -1.64
CA HIS A 318 -13.21 -2.06 -2.52
C HIS A 318 -13.38 -0.55 -2.51
N THR A 319 -13.70 0.02 -3.68
CA THR A 319 -14.36 1.33 -3.79
C THR A 319 -15.86 1.18 -3.50
N LEU A 320 -16.38 2.00 -2.59
CA LEU A 320 -17.73 1.91 -2.06
C LEU A 320 -18.51 3.20 -2.31
N LEU A 321 -19.81 3.08 -2.60
CA LEU A 321 -20.77 4.18 -2.63
C LEU A 321 -21.73 4.05 -1.45
N VAL A 322 -21.79 5.06 -0.60
CA VAL A 322 -22.84 5.14 0.43
C VAL A 322 -24.17 5.44 -0.24
N THR A 323 -25.20 4.66 0.09
CA THR A 323 -26.56 4.82 -0.43
C THR A 323 -27.50 5.28 0.69
N ASP A 324 -28.76 5.60 0.36
CA ASP A 324 -29.77 6.03 1.34
C ASP A 324 -30.03 5.00 2.46
N THR A 325 -29.77 3.72 2.18
CA THR A 325 -30.08 2.61 3.10
C THR A 325 -28.88 1.74 3.47
N GLY A 326 -27.69 2.03 2.96
CA GLY A 326 -26.51 1.18 3.18
C GLY A 326 -25.34 1.54 2.26
N VAL A 327 -24.80 0.53 1.58
CA VAL A 327 -23.60 0.64 0.74
C VAL A 327 -23.75 -0.17 -0.54
N GLU A 328 -23.23 0.37 -1.64
CA GLU A 328 -23.03 -0.32 -2.92
C GLU A 328 -21.53 -0.54 -3.12
N ILE A 329 -21.11 -1.78 -3.40
CA ILE A 329 -19.73 -2.11 -3.76
C ILE A 329 -19.56 -1.87 -5.25
N LEU A 330 -18.71 -0.92 -5.65
CA LEU A 330 -18.56 -0.53 -7.05
C LEU A 330 -17.57 -1.41 -7.82
N THR A 331 -16.65 -2.09 -7.13
CA THR A 331 -15.59 -2.93 -7.72
C THR A 331 -15.88 -4.43 -7.61
N VAL A 332 -17.13 -4.81 -7.90
CA VAL A 332 -17.48 -6.22 -8.16
C VAL A 332 -17.29 -6.54 -9.67
N PRO A 333 -16.70 -7.69 -10.05
CA PRO A 333 -16.44 -8.05 -11.44
C PRO A 333 -17.67 -8.13 -12.36
#